data_AF-A0A1Q7TGK4-F1
#
_entry.id   AF-A0A1Q7TGK4-F1
#
_cell.length_a   1.000
_cell.length_b   1.000
_cell.length_c   1.000
_cell.angle_alpha   90.00
_cell.angle_beta   90.00
_cell.angle_gamma   90.00
#
_symmetry.space_group_name_H-M   'P 1'
#
loop_
_entity.id
_entity.type
_entity.pdbx_description
1 polymer ?
#
loop_
_entity_poly.entity_id
_entity_poly.type
_entity_poly.pdbx_seq_one_letter_code
_entity_poly.pdbx_strand_id
1 'polypeptide(L)'
;MAPSAGMRPQPRSKTPRGVLQVDWAFFGELCRVLALKVFREYDPEVVIGIAKAGVIPGAVVASILQRDFASIAITREGSVIAGPPRLVTGKRVLLVDETCESGNTMKLALAALPPN
;
A
#
# COMPACT_ATOMS: atom_id res chain seq x y z
N MET A 1 -15.78 -35.19 33.87
CA MET A 1 -16.04 -35.56 32.46
C MET A 1 -16.84 -34.42 31.85
N ALA A 2 -16.20 -33.54 31.06
CA ALA A 2 -16.85 -32.40 30.40
C ALA A 2 -17.11 -32.75 28.92
N PRO A 3 -18.18 -32.27 28.28
CA PRO A 3 -18.51 -32.65 26.92
C PRO A 3 -17.60 -31.92 25.92
N SER A 4 -17.09 -32.66 24.95
CA SER A 4 -16.29 -32.15 23.83
C SER A 4 -17.16 -31.26 22.94
N ALA A 5 -16.78 -29.99 22.79
CA ALA A 5 -17.42 -29.06 21.86
C ALA A 5 -17.10 -29.49 20.41
N GLY A 6 -18.14 -29.90 19.68
CA GLY A 6 -18.01 -30.35 18.30
C GLY A 6 -17.38 -29.29 17.39
N MET A 7 -16.27 -29.67 16.75
CA MET A 7 -15.61 -28.86 15.73
C MET A 7 -16.53 -28.79 14.51
N ARG A 8 -17.15 -27.62 14.28
CA ARG A 8 -17.95 -27.38 13.07
C ARG A 8 -17.01 -27.41 11.86
N PRO A 9 -17.28 -28.21 10.81
CA PRO A 9 -16.46 -28.20 9.62
C PRO A 9 -16.57 -26.82 8.93
N GLN A 10 -15.45 -26.12 8.84
CA GLN A 10 -15.33 -24.91 8.03
C GLN A 10 -15.54 -25.31 6.55
N PRO A 11 -16.43 -24.66 5.80
CA PRO A 11 -16.59 -24.95 4.38
C PRO A 11 -15.27 -24.62 3.67
N ARG A 12 -14.63 -25.61 3.05
CA ARG A 12 -13.47 -25.39 2.17
C ARG A 12 -13.95 -24.51 1.00
N SER A 13 -13.59 -23.24 1.02
CA SER A 13 -13.89 -22.33 -0.08
C SER A 13 -13.20 -22.87 -1.33
N LYS A 14 -13.97 -23.15 -2.39
CA LYS A 14 -13.41 -23.45 -3.71
C LYS A 14 -12.72 -22.19 -4.20
N THR A 15 -11.38 -22.16 -4.18
CA THR A 15 -10.61 -21.02 -4.68
C THR A 15 -10.93 -20.82 -6.16
N PRO A 16 -11.49 -19.67 -6.59
CA PRO A 16 -11.69 -19.39 -8.00
C PRO A 16 -10.34 -19.40 -8.72
N ARG A 17 -10.25 -20.09 -9.86
CA ARG A 17 -9.02 -20.08 -10.68
C ARG A 17 -8.73 -18.64 -11.12
N GLY A 18 -7.50 -18.17 -10.91
CA GLY A 18 -7.08 -16.80 -11.24
C GLY A 18 -7.20 -15.78 -10.11
N VAL A 19 -7.54 -16.18 -8.88
CA VAL A 19 -7.56 -15.29 -7.71
C VAL A 19 -6.40 -15.64 -6.78
N LEU A 20 -5.56 -14.64 -6.48
CA LEU A 20 -4.56 -14.74 -5.41
C LEU A 20 -5.20 -14.25 -4.10
N GLN A 21 -5.42 -15.16 -3.15
CA GLN A 21 -5.83 -14.77 -1.81
C GLN A 21 -4.62 -14.29 -1.02
N VAL A 22 -4.71 -13.08 -0.48
CA VAL A 22 -3.69 -12.47 0.36
C VAL A 22 -4.22 -12.39 1.78
N ASP A 23 -3.68 -13.24 2.66
CA ASP A 23 -3.90 -13.10 4.09
C ASP A 23 -2.93 -12.09 4.71
N TRP A 24 -3.10 -11.80 6.01
CA TRP A 24 -2.30 -10.79 6.71
C TRP A 24 -0.81 -11.13 6.78
N ALA A 25 -0.45 -12.41 6.91
CA ALA A 25 0.94 -12.83 6.98
C ALA A 25 1.62 -12.67 5.62
N PHE A 26 0.97 -13.12 4.56
CA PHE A 26 1.48 -12.97 3.20
C PHE A 26 1.56 -11.50 2.78
N PHE A 27 0.55 -10.69 3.13
CA PHE A 27 0.59 -9.24 2.95
C PHE A 27 1.83 -8.59 3.62
N GLY A 28 2.13 -8.99 4.86
CA GLY A 28 3.31 -8.52 5.58
C GLY A 28 4.62 -8.86 4.86
N GLU A 29 4.74 -10.09 4.34
CA GLU A 29 5.92 -10.51 3.57
C GLU A 29 6.06 -9.73 2.25
N LEU A 30 4.96 -9.48 1.53
CA LEU A 30 4.98 -8.66 0.33
C LEU A 30 5.49 -7.23 0.62
N CYS A 31 5.00 -6.62 1.71
CA CYS A 31 5.45 -5.30 2.14
C CYS A 31 6.94 -5.31 2.56
N ARG A 32 7.39 -6.37 3.25
CA ARG A 32 8.79 -6.52 3.66
C ARG A 32 9.73 -6.63 2.45
N VAL A 33 9.37 -7.43 1.46
CA VAL A 33 10.14 -7.57 0.22
C VAL A 33 10.19 -6.24 -0.54
N LEU A 34 9.06 -5.55 -0.65
CA LEU A 34 8.99 -4.24 -1.30
C LEU A 34 9.88 -3.21 -0.58
N ALA A 35 9.79 -3.12 0.74
CA ALA A 35 10.59 -2.20 1.55
C ALA A 35 12.10 -2.46 1.37
N LEU A 36 12.54 -3.72 1.44
CA LEU A 36 13.96 -4.06 1.25
C LEU A 36 14.46 -3.70 -0.15
N LYS A 37 13.63 -3.90 -1.18
CA LYS A 37 13.97 -3.51 -2.55
C LYS A 37 14.11 -1.99 -2.67
N VAL A 38 13.10 -1.26 -2.20
CA VAL A 38 13.08 0.21 -2.21
C VAL A 38 14.28 0.80 -1.47
N PHE A 39 14.62 0.27 -0.30
CA PHE A 39 15.75 0.74 0.49
C PHE A 39 17.08 0.63 -0.28
N ARG A 40 17.28 -0.48 -1.01
CA ARG A 40 18.50 -0.72 -1.77
C ARG A 40 18.61 0.09 -3.05
N GLU A 41 17.47 0.36 -3.69
CA GLU A 41 17.44 0.94 -5.05
C GLU A 41 17.12 2.45 -5.06
N TYR A 42 16.45 2.98 -4.03
CA TYR A 42 15.94 4.35 -4.03
C TYR A 42 16.16 5.12 -2.72
N ASP A 43 15.96 4.46 -1.58
CA ASP A 43 16.06 5.05 -0.24
C ASP A 43 15.24 6.36 -0.05
N PRO A 44 13.89 6.27 0.01
CA PRO A 44 13.01 7.42 0.12
C PRO A 44 13.09 8.06 1.50
N GLU A 45 12.75 9.35 1.57
CA GLU A 45 12.65 10.13 2.81
C GLU A 45 11.20 10.19 3.32
N VAL A 46 10.21 10.12 2.42
CA VAL A 46 8.78 10.09 2.73
C VAL A 46 8.09 9.03 1.89
N VAL A 47 7.14 8.33 2.49
CA VAL A 47 6.20 7.45 1.79
C VAL A 47 4.83 8.10 1.73
N ILE A 48 4.23 8.12 0.54
CA ILE A 48 2.85 8.55 0.33
C ILE A 48 2.01 7.38 -0.15
N GLY A 49 1.01 6.99 0.65
CA GLY A 49 -0.03 6.06 0.21
C GLY A 49 -1.12 6.76 -0.60
N ILE A 50 -1.49 6.19 -1.75
CA ILE A 50 -2.63 6.66 -2.53
C ILE A 50 -3.91 6.08 -1.91
N ALA A 51 -4.78 6.96 -1.42
CA ALA A 51 -6.02 6.56 -0.79
C ALA A 51 -7.03 6.04 -1.81
N LYS A 52 -7.78 4.98 -1.48
CA LYS A 52 -7.85 4.34 -0.15
C LYS A 52 -6.93 3.12 0.01
N ALA A 53 -6.72 2.34 -1.04
CA ALA A 53 -6.17 1.01 -0.93
C ALA A 53 -4.62 1.00 -0.77
N GLY A 54 -3.91 1.96 -1.36
CA GLY A 54 -2.49 2.22 -1.13
C GLY A 54 -2.09 2.67 0.29
N VAL A 55 -3.04 3.07 1.14
CA VAL A 55 -2.75 3.59 2.50
C VAL A 55 -2.15 2.50 3.39
N ILE A 56 -2.74 1.31 3.39
CA ILE A 56 -2.29 0.21 4.25
C ILE A 56 -0.87 -0.26 3.86
N PRO A 57 -0.59 -0.63 2.59
CA PRO A 57 0.77 -1.00 2.20
C PRO A 57 1.75 0.16 2.35
N GLY A 58 1.33 1.40 2.05
CA GLY A 58 2.17 2.59 2.25
C GLY A 58 2.60 2.78 3.70
N ALA A 59 1.67 2.68 4.65
CA ALA A 59 1.96 2.82 6.07
C ALA A 59 2.88 1.70 6.59
N VAL A 60 2.66 0.45 6.15
CA VAL A 60 3.50 -0.69 6.54
C VAL A 60 4.91 -0.53 5.98
N VAL A 61 5.05 -0.18 4.70
CA VAL A 61 6.37 0.05 4.08
C VAL A 61 7.10 1.21 4.77
N ALA A 62 6.42 2.33 5.04
CA ALA A 62 7.00 3.45 5.77
C ALA A 62 7.48 3.04 7.17
N SER A 63 6.69 2.21 7.85
CA SER A 63 7.04 1.68 9.18
C SER A 63 8.28 0.79 9.12
N ILE A 64 8.38 -0.11 8.13
CA ILE A 64 9.56 -0.97 7.95
C ILE A 64 10.81 -0.14 7.65
N LEU A 65 10.67 0.91 6.83
CA LEU A 65 11.76 1.80 6.45
C LEU A 65 12.09 2.87 7.50
N GLN A 66 11.27 3.01 8.56
CA GLN A 66 11.35 4.08 9.54
C GLN A 66 11.35 5.48 8.89
N ARG A 67 10.42 5.71 7.94
CA ARG A 67 10.24 6.97 7.22
C ARG A 67 8.91 7.64 7.57
N ASP A 68 8.85 8.94 7.33
CA ASP A 68 7.60 9.70 7.41
C ASP A 68 6.55 9.11 6.47
N PHE A 69 5.29 9.08 6.92
CA PHE A 69 4.16 8.63 6.13
C PHE A 69 3.10 9.73 5.96
N ALA A 70 2.58 9.85 4.75
CA ALA A 70 1.39 10.63 4.45
C ALA A 70 0.49 9.89 3.45
N SER A 71 -0.71 10.41 3.21
CA SER A 71 -1.58 9.91 2.16
C SER A 71 -2.15 11.03 1.31
N ILE A 72 -2.41 10.74 0.05
CA ILE A 72 -3.14 11.62 -0.87
C ILE A 72 -4.41 10.92 -1.33
N ALA A 73 -5.41 11.68 -1.76
CA ALA A 73 -6.64 11.13 -2.32
C ALA A 73 -6.91 11.80 -3.67
N ILE A 74 -7.07 10.98 -4.70
CA ILE A 74 -7.29 11.44 -6.08
C ILE A 74 -8.49 10.67 -6.66
N THR A 75 -9.36 11.37 -7.37
CA THR A 75 -10.46 10.73 -8.09
C THR A 75 -9.95 10.04 -9.36
N ARG A 76 -10.77 9.18 -9.97
CA ARG A 76 -10.41 8.53 -11.26
C ARG A 76 -10.25 9.54 -12.40
N GLU A 77 -10.93 10.67 -12.30
CA GLU A 77 -10.91 11.78 -13.24
C GLU A 77 -9.72 12.73 -13.00
N GLY A 78 -8.89 12.46 -12.00
CA GLY A 78 -7.67 13.24 -11.73
C GLY A 78 -7.86 14.41 -10.78
N SER A 79 -9.03 14.56 -10.14
CA SER A 79 -9.22 15.61 -9.15
C SER A 79 -8.54 15.23 -7.84
N VAL A 80 -7.68 16.11 -7.33
CA VAL A 80 -7.04 15.95 -6.01
C VAL A 80 -8.05 16.31 -4.93
N ILE A 81 -8.48 15.32 -4.17
CA ILE A 81 -9.39 15.47 -3.01
C ILE A 81 -8.58 15.88 -1.78
N ALA A 82 -7.41 15.26 -1.60
CA ALA A 82 -6.45 15.58 -0.55
C ALA A 82 -5.04 15.52 -1.15
N GLY A 83 -4.39 16.68 -1.21
CA GLY A 83 -3.06 16.82 -1.79
C GLY A 83 -1.94 16.41 -0.83
N PRO A 84 -0.71 16.28 -1.35
CA PRO A 84 0.45 15.95 -0.53
C PRO A 84 0.71 17.04 0.52
N PRO A 85 1.07 16.67 1.76
CA PRO A 85 1.42 17.66 2.77
C PRO A 85 2.73 18.37 2.41
N ARG A 86 2.93 19.59 2.94
CA ARG A 86 4.19 20.36 2.77
C ARG A 86 5.45 19.59 3.19
N LEU A 87 5.29 18.56 4.02
CA LEU A 87 6.36 17.66 4.46
C LEU A 87 7.15 17.03 3.29
N VAL A 88 6.58 16.98 2.09
CA VAL A 88 7.19 16.25 0.95
C VAL A 88 8.05 17.14 0.04
N THR A 89 8.02 18.46 0.23
CA THR A 89 8.77 19.39 -0.63
C THR A 89 10.28 19.18 -0.50
N GLY A 90 10.96 18.98 -1.63
CA GLY A 90 12.41 18.77 -1.69
C GLY A 90 12.88 17.40 -1.16
N LYS A 91 11.95 16.45 -0.97
CA LYS A 91 12.26 15.11 -0.45
C LYS A 91 12.14 14.04 -1.55
N ARG A 92 12.89 12.96 -1.41
CA ARG A 92 12.67 11.74 -2.19
C ARG A 92 11.40 11.04 -1.73
N VAL A 93 10.36 11.08 -2.56
CA VAL A 93 9.03 10.54 -2.25
C VAL A 93 8.83 9.17 -2.90
N LEU A 94 8.44 8.18 -2.11
CA LEU A 94 7.87 6.93 -2.61
C LEU A 94 6.34 7.03 -2.65
N LEU A 95 5.74 6.95 -3.84
CA LEU A 95 4.30 6.74 -4.00
C LEU A 95 3.97 5.24 -3.90
N VAL A 96 2.91 4.90 -3.18
CA VAL A 96 2.48 3.50 -2.97
C VAL A 96 0.99 3.34 -3.25
N ASP A 97 0.66 2.30 -4.02
CA ASP A 97 -0.70 1.79 -4.27
C ASP A 97 -0.70 0.27 -4.15
N GLU A 98 -1.85 -0.36 -3.91
CA GLU A 98 -1.93 -1.82 -3.73
C GLU A 98 -1.81 -2.59 -5.05
N THR A 99 -2.35 -2.03 -6.13
CA THR A 99 -2.25 -2.56 -7.48
C THR A 99 -2.04 -1.43 -8.48
N CYS A 100 -1.40 -1.75 -9.60
CA CYS A 100 -1.22 -0.81 -10.69
C CYS A 100 -1.48 -1.55 -12.00
N GLU A 101 -2.58 -1.20 -12.67
CA GLU A 101 -2.98 -1.83 -13.93
C GLU A 101 -2.61 -0.94 -15.13
N SER A 102 -3.38 0.14 -15.38
CA SER A 102 -3.11 1.09 -16.46
C SER A 102 -2.07 2.16 -16.12
N GLY A 103 -1.74 2.31 -14.83
CA GLY A 103 -0.87 3.37 -14.31
C GLY A 103 -1.48 4.78 -14.30
N ASN A 104 -2.76 4.94 -14.63
CA ASN A 104 -3.39 6.27 -14.68
C ASN A 104 -3.36 6.97 -13.31
N THR A 105 -3.71 6.25 -12.25
CA THR A 105 -3.66 6.76 -10.86
C THR A 105 -2.25 7.23 -10.50
N MET A 106 -1.22 6.47 -10.88
CA MET A 106 0.17 6.83 -10.61
C MET A 106 0.59 8.12 -11.33
N LYS A 107 0.19 8.29 -12.59
CA LYS A 107 0.48 9.52 -13.35
C LYS A 107 -0.17 10.75 -12.72
N LEU A 108 -1.43 10.61 -12.30
CA LEU A 108 -2.16 11.66 -11.61
C LEU A 108 -1.52 12.00 -10.25
N ALA A 109 -1.11 10.97 -9.51
CA ALA A 109 -0.41 11.14 -8.23
C ALA A 109 0.93 11.86 -8.39
N LEU A 110 1.73 11.49 -9.38
CA LEU A 110 2.99 12.16 -9.68
C LEU A 110 2.76 13.64 -10.06
N ALA A 111 1.74 13.93 -10.87
CA ALA A 111 1.42 15.30 -11.27
C ALA A 111 0.95 16.18 -10.10
N ALA A 112 0.44 15.58 -9.02
CA ALA A 112 0.02 16.29 -7.81
C ALA A 112 1.16 16.60 -6.84
N LEU A 113 2.35 15.99 -7.04
CA LEU A 113 3.52 16.26 -6.19
C LEU A 113 4.16 17.60 -6.55
N PRO A 114 4.70 18.33 -5.54
CA PRO A 114 5.51 19.50 -5.83
C PRO A 114 6.78 19.10 -6.60
N PRO A 115 7.34 20.01 -7.41
CA PRO A 115 8.64 19.79 -8.04
C PRO A 115 9.71 19.59 -6.96
N ASN A 116 10.65 18.69 -7.26
CA ASN A 116 11.88 18.50 -6.47
C ASN A 116 12.98 19.45 -6.93
#